data_AF-A0A1N7JV86-F1
#
_entry.id   AF-A0A1N7JV86-F1
#
_cell.length_a   1.000
_cell.length_b   1.000
_cell.length_c   1.000
_cell.angle_alpha   90.00
_cell.angle_beta   90.00
_cell.angle_gamma   90.00
#
_symmetry.space_group_name_H-M   'P 1'
#
loop_
_entity.id
_entity.type
_entity.pdbx_description
1 polymer ?
#
loop_
_entity_poly.entity_id
_entity_poly.type
_entity_poly.pdbx_seq_one_letter_code
_entity_poly.pdbx_strand_id
1 'polypeptide(L)'
;MGIETLTVLAQQMNKDAPVGPEFGKAEPIGALIVVSMMAVILLIGWAFHRRYSRFNRRKRFAEERGLDVFDEKAVDEAMEAEGLLDRRKKSFF
;
A
#
# COMPACT_ATOMS: atom_id res chain seq x y z
N MET A 1 -22.94 -38.00 4.29
CA MET A 1 -23.02 -37.88 2.82
C MET A 1 -22.95 -36.38 2.47
N GLY A 2 -21.78 -35.74 2.63
CA GLY A 2 -21.70 -34.28 2.52
C GLY A 2 -20.29 -33.68 2.45
N ILE A 3 -19.25 -34.52 2.36
CA ILE A 3 -17.86 -34.07 2.20
C ILE A 3 -17.39 -34.35 0.76
N GLU A 4 -17.81 -35.49 0.18
CA GLU A 4 -17.45 -35.87 -1.19
C GLU A 4 -17.95 -34.90 -2.27
N THR A 5 -19.13 -34.31 -2.08
CA THR A 5 -19.69 -33.34 -3.03
C THR A 5 -18.90 -32.03 -3.06
N LEU A 6 -18.35 -31.60 -1.91
CA LEU A 6 -17.54 -30.39 -1.80
C LEU A 6 -16.14 -30.57 -2.41
N THR A 7 -15.54 -31.75 -2.26
CA THR A 7 -14.22 -32.05 -2.86
C THR A 7 -14.30 -32.17 -4.39
N VAL A 8 -15.41 -32.72 -4.91
CA VAL A 8 -15.60 -32.89 -6.37
C VAL A 8 -15.74 -31.55 -7.09
N LEU A 9 -16.38 -30.54 -6.49
CA LEU A 9 -16.53 -29.23 -7.12
C LEU A 9 -15.18 -28.47 -7.23
N ALA A 10 -14.31 -28.62 -6.23
CA ALA A 10 -12.99 -27.96 -6.21
C ALA A 10 -11.95 -28.64 -7.12
N GLN A 11 -12.08 -29.95 -7.38
CA GLN A 11 -11.16 -30.73 -8.21
C GLN A 11 -11.57 -30.82 -9.69
N GLN A 12 -12.68 -30.19 -10.08
CA GLN A 12 -13.09 -30.09 -11.47
C GLN A 12 -12.26 -29.02 -12.21
N MET A 13 -10.93 -29.14 -12.14
CA MET A 13 -10.04 -28.55 -13.12
C MET A 13 -10.47 -29.17 -14.45
N ASN A 14 -11.03 -28.37 -15.36
CA ASN A 14 -11.50 -28.85 -16.67
C ASN A 14 -10.44 -29.79 -17.26
N LYS A 15 -10.81 -31.01 -17.65
CA LYS A 15 -9.86 -31.96 -18.29
C LYS A 15 -9.26 -31.38 -19.57
N ASP A 16 -9.95 -30.41 -20.17
CA ASP A 16 -9.53 -29.64 -21.35
C ASP A 16 -8.89 -28.29 -20.98
N ALA A 17 -8.68 -27.98 -19.70
CA ALA A 17 -7.93 -26.79 -19.30
C ALA A 17 -6.47 -26.95 -19.76
N PRO A 18 -5.89 -25.93 -20.40
CA PRO A 18 -4.55 -26.02 -20.98
C PRO A 18 -3.49 -26.17 -19.87
N VAL A 19 -3.09 -27.40 -19.55
CA VAL A 19 -2.09 -27.68 -18.51
C VAL A 19 -0.68 -27.43 -19.06
N GLY A 20 0.18 -26.72 -18.32
CA GLY A 20 1.57 -26.43 -18.72
C GLY A 20 1.77 -25.01 -19.27
N PRO A 21 2.77 -24.77 -20.15
CA PRO A 21 3.15 -23.43 -20.63
C PRO A 21 2.04 -22.62 -21.31
N GLU A 22 0.95 -23.28 -21.70
CA GLU A 22 -0.22 -22.67 -22.35
C GLU A 22 -1.25 -22.12 -21.34
N PHE A 23 -1.20 -22.52 -20.05
CA PHE A 23 -2.14 -22.10 -19.01
C PHE A 23 -2.14 -20.57 -18.82
N GLY A 24 -0.97 -19.93 -18.89
CA GLY A 24 -0.82 -18.48 -18.76
C GLY A 24 -1.20 -17.67 -20.01
N LYS A 25 -1.34 -18.32 -21.17
CA LYS A 25 -1.76 -17.66 -22.44
C LYS A 25 -3.28 -17.68 -22.62
N ALA A 26 -3.96 -18.64 -22.01
CA ALA A 26 -5.40 -18.86 -22.19
C ALA A 26 -6.30 -17.96 -21.32
N GLU A 27 -5.82 -17.48 -20.18
CA GLU A 27 -6.61 -16.66 -19.25
C GLU A 27 -6.06 -15.24 -19.08
N PRO A 28 -6.25 -14.35 -20.08
CA PRO A 28 -5.74 -12.97 -20.06
C PRO A 28 -6.29 -12.16 -18.86
N ILE A 29 -7.49 -12.51 -18.38
CA ILE A 29 -8.13 -11.85 -17.24
C ILE A 29 -7.37 -12.12 -15.93
N GLY A 30 -6.87 -13.34 -15.71
CA GLY A 30 -6.11 -13.68 -14.51
C GLY A 30 -4.81 -12.89 -14.42
N ALA A 31 -4.09 -12.77 -15.53
CA ALA A 31 -2.88 -11.94 -15.60
C ALA A 31 -3.18 -10.44 -15.33
N LEU A 32 -4.28 -9.91 -15.88
CA LEU A 32 -4.71 -8.53 -15.62
C LEU A 32 -5.02 -8.29 -14.13
N ILE A 33 -5.69 -9.24 -13.47
CA ILE A 33 -5.98 -9.14 -12.03
C ILE A 33 -4.67 -9.05 -11.24
N VAL A 34 -3.71 -9.95 -11.50
CA VAL A 34 -2.42 -9.95 -10.79
C VAL A 34 -1.67 -8.64 -11.01
N VAL A 35 -1.57 -8.17 -12.26
CA VAL A 35 -0.89 -6.90 -12.59
C VAL A 35 -1.60 -5.71 -11.93
N SER A 36 -2.93 -5.67 -11.95
CA SER A 36 -3.71 -4.61 -11.30
C SER A 36 -3.48 -4.59 -9.79
N MET A 37 -3.39 -5.77 -9.14
CA MET A 37 -3.13 -5.87 -7.72
C MET A 37 -1.72 -5.42 -7.36
N MET A 38 -0.71 -5.76 -8.19
CA MET A 38 0.64 -5.21 -8.06
C MET A 38 0.63 -3.68 -8.17
N ALA A 39 -0.09 -3.12 -9.14
CA ALA A 39 -0.21 -1.68 -9.30
C ALA A 39 -0.84 -1.02 -8.06
N VAL A 40 -1.91 -1.61 -7.50
CA VAL A 40 -2.54 -1.12 -6.26
C VAL A 40 -1.57 -1.14 -5.09
N ILE A 41 -0.81 -2.22 -4.90
CA ILE A 41 0.19 -2.32 -3.82
C ILE A 41 1.27 -1.23 -3.97
N LEU A 42 1.76 -1.00 -5.19
CA LEU A 42 2.75 0.05 -5.46
C LEU A 42 2.18 1.44 -5.21
N LEU A 43 0.93 1.70 -5.60
CA LEU A 43 0.25 2.96 -5.34
C LEU A 43 0.08 3.21 -3.84
N ILE A 44 -0.30 2.20 -3.06
CA ILE A 44 -0.39 2.29 -1.60
C ILE A 44 0.97 2.58 -1.00
N GLY A 45 2.02 1.85 -1.42
CA GLY A 45 3.39 2.07 -0.96
C GLY A 45 3.90 3.47 -1.28
N TRP A 46 3.63 3.97 -2.49
CA TRP A 46 3.98 5.33 -2.92
C TRP A 46 3.22 6.40 -2.14
N ALA A 47 1.91 6.25 -1.97
CA ALA A 47 1.08 7.16 -1.19
C ALA A 47 1.51 7.20 0.28
N PHE A 48 1.78 6.03 0.86
CA PHE A 48 2.32 5.91 2.21
C PHE A 48 3.68 6.60 2.32
N HIS A 49 4.62 6.32 1.41
CA HIS A 49 5.95 6.95 1.41
C HIS A 49 5.87 8.48 1.31
N ARG A 50 5.04 8.99 0.39
CA ARG A 50 4.77 10.43 0.23
C ARG A 50 4.24 11.06 1.52
N ARG A 51 3.31 10.41 2.21
CA ARG A 51 2.77 10.89 3.49
C ARG A 51 3.78 10.78 4.62
N TYR A 52 4.49 9.66 4.70
CA TYR A 52 5.46 9.36 5.74
C TYR A 52 6.66 10.29 5.71
N SER A 53 7.12 10.71 4.53
CA SER A 53 8.23 11.66 4.38
C SER A 53 8.02 12.96 5.20
N ARG A 54 6.79 13.51 5.19
CA ARG A 54 6.45 14.70 5.99
C ARG A 54 6.46 14.41 7.49
N PHE A 55 5.86 13.30 7.90
CA PHE A 55 5.83 12.90 9.31
C PHE A 55 7.25 12.65 9.84
N ASN A 56 8.09 11.97 9.07
CA ASN A 56 9.47 11.68 9.44
C ASN A 56 10.30 12.95 9.64
N ARG A 57 10.05 14.00 8.84
CA ARG A 57 10.74 15.29 9.01
C ARG A 57 10.38 15.97 10.33
N ARG A 58 9.09 15.96 10.69
CA ARG A 58 8.57 16.49 11.96
C ARG A 58 9.06 15.67 13.16
N LYS A 59 9.01 14.33 13.03
CA LYS A 59 9.49 13.39 14.04
C LYS A 59 10.97 13.61 14.34
N ARG A 60 11.82 13.70 13.32
CA ARG A 60 13.25 13.95 13.49
C ARG A 60 13.52 15.28 14.20
N PHE A 61 12.80 16.34 13.82
CA PHE A 61 12.92 17.64 14.48
C PHE A 61 12.51 17.57 15.97
N ALA A 62 11.42 16.87 16.28
CA ALA A 62 10.98 16.67 17.65
C ALA A 62 11.98 15.84 18.48
N GLU A 63 12.52 14.75 17.92
CA GLU A 63 13.54 13.91 18.55
C GLU A 63 14.84 14.69 18.84
N GLU A 64 15.31 15.50 17.89
CA GLU A 64 16.51 16.35 18.06
C GLU A 64 16.32 17.42 19.15
N ARG A 65 15.07 17.76 19.47
CA ARG A 65 14.69 18.79 20.46
C ARG A 65 14.20 18.23 21.80
N GLY A 66 14.02 16.91 21.92
CA GLY A 66 13.37 16.30 23.08
C GLY A 66 11.89 16.68 23.23
N LEU A 67 11.22 17.09 22.15
CA LEU A 67 9.79 17.40 22.12
C LEU A 67 8.97 16.12 21.96
N ASP A 68 7.73 16.12 22.48
CA ASP A 68 6.79 15.03 22.21
C ASP A 68 6.45 15.00 20.72
N VAL A 69 6.77 13.87 20.08
CA VAL A 69 6.53 13.63 18.65
C VAL A 69 5.03 13.69 18.30
N PHE A 70 4.16 13.40 19.27
CA PHE A 70 2.72 13.36 19.06
C PHE A 70 2.01 14.70 19.33
N ASP A 71 2.67 15.66 19.99
CA ASP A 71 2.16 17.01 20.15
C ASP A 71 2.43 17.86 18.90
N GLU A 72 1.57 17.68 17.89
CA GLU A 72 1.70 18.36 16.60
C GLU A 72 1.74 19.89 16.74
N LYS A 73 1.06 20.46 17.75
CA LYS A 73 1.04 21.92 17.95
C LYS A 73 2.38 22.43 18.47
N ALA A 74 2.94 21.77 19.50
CA ALA A 74 4.24 22.17 20.05
C ALA A 74 5.36 22.00 19.01
N VAL A 75 5.30 20.94 18.20
CA VAL A 75 6.28 20.69 17.13
C VAL A 75 6.12 21.72 15.99
N ASP A 76 4.90 22.04 15.57
CA ASP A 76 4.66 23.05 14.55
C ASP A 76 5.06 24.46 15.04
N GLU A 77 4.79 24.85 16.29
CA GLU A 77 5.22 26.14 16.86
C GLU A 77 6.75 26.27 16.91
N ALA A 78 7.43 25.21 17.35
CA ALA A 78 8.89 25.16 17.36
C ALA A 78 9.49 25.19 15.95
N MET A 79 8.89 24.49 14.97
CA MET A 79 9.31 24.57 13.57
C MET A 79 9.03 25.94 12.94
N GLU A 80 7.97 26.64 13.36
CA GLU A 80 7.65 27.99 12.88
C GLU A 80 8.62 29.03 13.43
N ALA A 81 9.00 28.93 14.71
CA ALA A 81 10.00 29.81 15.33
C ALA A 81 11.35 29.81 14.57
N GLU A 82 11.68 28.71 13.89
CA GLU A 82 12.88 28.56 13.06
C GLU A 82 12.67 28.73 11.56
N GLY A 83 11.44 28.99 11.12
CA GLY A 83 11.11 29.09 9.71
C GLY A 83 11.23 27.77 8.93
N LEU A 84 11.26 26.62 9.61
CA LEU A 84 11.31 25.28 9.03
C LEU A 84 9.92 24.69 8.72
N LEU A 85 8.86 25.40 9.12
CA LEU A 85 7.48 25.00 8.90
C LEU A 85 7.13 24.99 7.40
N ASP A 86 6.80 23.81 6.86
CA ASP A 86 6.36 23.68 5.46
C ASP A 86 4.89 24.10 5.33
N ARG A 87 4.67 25.35 4.88
CA ARG A 87 3.35 25.94 4.65
C ARG A 87 2.65 25.46 3.37
N ARG A 88 3.23 24.52 2.61
CA ARG A 88 2.63 24.07 1.35
C ARG A 88 1.31 23.32 1.62
N LYS A 89 0.29 23.65 0.84
CA LYS A 89 -1.04 23.02 0.92
C LYS A 89 -0.91 21.50 0.91
N LYS A 90 -1.64 20.81 1.81
CA LYS A 90 -1.87 19.36 1.72
C LYS A 90 -2.56 19.07 0.38
N SER A 91 -1.80 18.68 -0.65
CA SER A 91 -2.39 18.20 -1.90
C SER A 91 -3.16 16.92 -1.62
N PHE A 92 -4.43 16.86 -2.02
CA PHE A 92 -5.33 15.73 -1.81
C PHE A 92 -5.14 14.69 -2.92
N PHE A 93 -3.94 14.12 -3.05
CA PHE A 93 -3.65 12.94 -3.89
C PHE A 93 -2.35 12.30 -3.39
#